data_AF-A0A842NVI4-F1
#
_entry.id   AF-A0A842NVI4-F1
#
_cell.length_a   1.000
_cell.length_b   1.000
_cell.length_c   1.000
_cell.angle_alpha   90.00
_cell.angle_beta   90.00
_cell.angle_gamma   90.00
#
_symmetry.space_group_name_H-M   'P 1'
#
loop_
_entity.id
_entity.type
_entity.pdbx_description
1 polymer ?
#
loop_
_entity_poly.entity_id
_entity_poly.type
_entity_poly.pdbx_seq_one_letter_code
_entity_poly.pdbx_strand_id
1 'polypeptide(L)'
;MIATIKHGCPICRSDVKGDKKNKYFCKKCNILYDEDHIRKGKVVISQSEKVETLKVEREKGYLYFIDKQGDVSRVKRAKSRADKGAKIHEKVKEVGLKKEKGYLYYLDSEGDVSRSPMNRGKNYTPNKEVLVGTETLTEKKHDS
;
A
#
# COMPACT_ATOMS: atom_id res chain seq x y z
N MET A 1 -10.51 -0.11 29.52
CA MET A 1 -9.29 0.05 30.33
C MET A 1 -8.11 0.01 29.40
N ILE A 2 -7.25 1.02 29.44
CA ILE A 2 -6.00 1.04 28.65
C ILE A 2 -5.03 0.05 29.30
N ALA A 3 -4.67 -1.00 28.58
CA ALA A 3 -3.68 -1.98 28.97
C ALA A 3 -2.30 -1.60 28.40
N THR A 4 -1.25 -1.87 29.16
CA THR A 4 0.14 -1.81 28.67
C THR A 4 0.63 -3.23 28.49
N ILE A 5 1.00 -3.61 27.27
CA ILE A 5 1.61 -4.91 26.98
C ILE A 5 3.13 -4.70 26.94
N LYS A 6 3.83 -5.27 27.92
CA LYS A 6 5.28 -5.24 28.00
C LYS A 6 5.89 -5.99 26.83
N HIS A 7 6.90 -5.41 26.19
CA HIS A 7 7.56 -5.97 25.01
C HIS A 7 6.60 -6.37 23.87
N GLY A 8 5.39 -5.80 23.83
CA GLY A 8 4.36 -6.20 22.89
C GLY A 8 4.60 -5.74 21.46
N CYS A 9 5.51 -4.79 21.22
CA CYS A 9 5.80 -4.35 19.86
C CYS A 9 6.62 -5.43 19.12
N PRO A 10 6.11 -6.02 18.03
CA PRO A 10 6.84 -7.04 17.27
C PRO A 10 8.07 -6.49 16.55
N ILE A 11 8.17 -5.17 16.37
CA ILE A 11 9.29 -4.52 15.67
C ILE A 11 10.39 -4.13 16.65
N CYS A 12 10.08 -3.25 17.60
CA CYS A 12 11.08 -2.66 18.50
C CYS A 12 11.07 -3.25 19.92
N ARG A 13 10.31 -4.33 20.18
CA ARG A 13 10.15 -5.00 21.49
C ARG A 13 9.87 -4.06 22.66
N SER A 14 9.33 -2.89 22.35
CA SER A 14 8.96 -1.87 23.32
C SER A 14 7.54 -2.08 23.79
N ASP A 15 7.20 -1.43 24.89
CA ASP A 15 5.87 -1.49 25.45
C ASP A 15 4.87 -0.83 24.52
N VAL A 16 3.71 -1.46 24.38
CA VAL A 16 2.58 -0.94 23.61
C VAL A 16 1.42 -0.66 24.54
N LYS A 17 0.74 0.47 24.33
CA LYS A 17 -0.35 0.94 25.18
C LYS A 17 -1.63 1.03 24.37
N GLY A 18 -2.72 0.49 24.89
CA GLY A 18 -4.01 0.55 24.22
C GLY A 18 -5.00 -0.44 24.75
N ASP A 19 -6.06 -0.69 24.00
CA ASP A 19 -7.09 -1.65 24.37
C ASP A 19 -7.66 -2.33 23.12
N LYS A 20 -8.50 -3.36 23.33
CA LYS A 20 -9.09 -4.11 22.21
C LYS A 20 -9.94 -3.24 21.28
N LYS A 21 -10.41 -2.07 21.75
CA LYS A 21 -11.23 -1.13 20.97
C LYS A 21 -10.40 -0.10 20.21
N ASN A 22 -9.42 0.52 20.85
CA ASN A 22 -8.61 1.60 20.26
C ASN A 22 -7.26 1.11 19.71
N LYS A 23 -7.07 -0.21 19.61
CA LYS A 23 -5.82 -0.83 19.16
C LYS A 23 -4.66 -0.46 20.12
N TYR A 24 -3.48 -0.99 19.88
CA TYR A 24 -2.31 -0.83 20.75
C TYR A 24 -1.24 0.00 20.05
N PHE A 25 -0.85 1.11 20.66
CA PHE A 25 0.12 2.04 20.10
C PHE A 25 1.51 1.83 20.69
N CYS A 26 2.52 1.71 19.83
CA CYS A 26 3.92 1.76 20.24
C CYS A 26 4.47 3.18 20.06
N LYS A 27 4.89 3.81 21.16
CA LYS A 27 5.50 5.16 21.11
C LYS A 27 6.85 5.19 20.39
N LYS A 28 7.64 4.12 20.51
CA LYS A 28 8.99 4.07 19.91
C LYS A 28 8.94 3.89 18.40
N CYS A 29 8.05 3.02 17.93
CA CYS A 29 7.88 2.74 16.52
C CYS A 29 6.85 3.68 15.85
N ASN A 30 6.09 4.47 16.62
CA ASN A 30 4.95 5.28 16.16
C ASN A 30 3.94 4.51 15.29
N ILE A 31 3.70 3.24 15.65
CA ILE A 31 2.82 2.33 14.91
C ILE A 31 1.69 1.86 15.82
N LEU A 32 0.52 1.68 15.22
CA LEU A 32 -0.69 1.19 15.84
C LEU A 32 -0.91 -0.29 15.44
N TYR A 33 -1.06 -1.17 16.41
CA TYR A 33 -1.19 -2.62 16.24
C TYR A 33 -2.53 -3.12 16.75
N ASP A 34 -3.14 -4.08 16.05
CA ASP A 34 -4.26 -4.85 16.60
C ASP A 34 -3.73 -5.94 17.56
N GLU A 35 -4.60 -6.45 18.45
CA GLU A 35 -4.21 -7.50 19.42
C GLU A 35 -3.58 -8.72 18.73
N ASP A 36 -4.09 -9.08 17.55
CA ASP A 36 -3.55 -10.17 16.72
C ASP A 36 -2.12 -9.92 16.24
N HIS A 37 -1.77 -8.70 15.85
CA HIS A 37 -0.41 -8.36 15.37
C HIS A 37 0.63 -8.51 16.48
N ILE A 38 0.24 -8.18 17.72
CA ILE A 38 1.08 -8.33 18.91
C ILE A 38 1.26 -9.80 19.28
N ARG A 39 0.17 -10.58 19.30
CA ARG A 39 0.21 -12.01 19.70
C ARG A 39 0.91 -12.89 18.67
N LYS A 40 0.66 -12.65 17.37
CA LYS A 40 1.18 -13.50 16.28
C LYS A 40 2.57 -13.07 15.82
N GLY A 41 3.08 -11.92 16.27
CA GLY A 41 4.35 -11.36 15.79
C GLY A 41 4.34 -10.99 14.30
N LYS A 42 3.19 -11.07 13.63
CA LYS A 42 3.04 -10.79 12.20
C LYS A 42 2.53 -9.38 12.02
N VAL A 43 3.38 -8.51 11.49
CA VAL A 43 2.99 -7.18 11.04
C VAL A 43 2.78 -7.26 9.54
N VAL A 44 1.54 -7.11 9.07
CA VAL A 44 1.30 -6.87 7.65
C VAL A 44 1.49 -5.38 7.41
N ILE A 45 2.68 -5.01 6.95
CA ILE A 45 2.93 -3.66 6.46
C ILE A 45 2.28 -3.60 5.08
N SER A 46 1.26 -2.78 4.91
CA SER A 46 0.72 -2.44 3.58
C SER A 46 1.73 -1.52 2.88
N GLN A 47 2.85 -2.07 2.48
CA GLN A 47 3.90 -1.33 1.81
C GLN A 47 3.52 -1.18 0.34
N SER A 48 3.42 0.06 -0.13
CA SER A 48 3.28 0.38 -1.55
C SER A 48 4.66 0.34 -2.19
N GLU A 49 4.83 -0.46 -3.24
CA GLU A 49 6.06 -0.53 -4.02
C GLU A 49 5.91 0.30 -5.28
N LYS A 50 6.86 1.20 -5.54
CA LYS A 50 6.94 1.93 -6.82
C LYS A 50 7.39 0.93 -7.90
N VAL A 51 6.60 0.79 -8.95
CA VAL A 51 6.85 -0.15 -10.05
C VAL A 51 7.59 0.55 -11.17
N GLU A 52 7.12 1.74 -11.55
CA GLU A 52 7.65 2.48 -12.69
C GLU A 52 7.57 3.99 -12.45
N THR A 53 8.62 4.71 -12.85
CA THR A 53 8.67 6.17 -12.72
C THR A 53 8.22 6.80 -14.03
N LEU A 54 7.04 7.42 -14.04
CA LEU A 54 6.43 7.97 -15.26
C LEU A 54 6.22 9.48 -15.18
N LYS A 55 6.16 10.06 -13.96
CA LYS A 55 5.92 11.49 -13.73
C LYS A 55 4.74 12.05 -14.53
N VAL A 56 3.61 11.32 -14.53
CA VAL A 56 2.42 11.71 -15.30
C VAL A 56 1.76 12.95 -14.68
N GLU A 57 1.62 14.00 -15.49
CA GLU A 57 0.89 15.21 -15.08
C GLU A 57 -0.62 14.95 -15.02
N ARG A 58 -1.23 15.42 -13.93
CA ARG A 58 -2.65 15.23 -13.65
C ARG A 58 -3.45 16.49 -13.93
N GLU A 59 -4.37 16.38 -14.88
CA GLU A 59 -5.31 17.45 -15.18
C GLU A 59 -6.53 17.40 -14.26
N LYS A 60 -6.98 18.59 -13.82
CA LYS A 60 -8.19 18.72 -13.01
C LYS A 60 -9.41 18.27 -13.82
N GLY A 61 -10.30 17.51 -13.19
CA GLY A 61 -11.50 16.98 -13.84
C GLY A 61 -11.32 15.63 -14.53
N TYR A 62 -10.13 15.04 -14.50
CA TYR A 62 -9.86 13.71 -15.03
C TYR A 62 -9.58 12.68 -13.93
N LEU A 63 -9.97 11.44 -14.18
CA LEU A 63 -9.63 10.26 -13.40
C LEU A 63 -8.58 9.48 -14.18
N TYR A 64 -7.47 9.17 -13.52
CA TYR A 64 -6.37 8.39 -14.07
C TYR A 64 -6.44 6.98 -13.52
N PHE A 65 -6.25 5.98 -14.38
CA PHE A 65 -6.27 4.57 -14.00
C PHE A 65 -5.39 3.75 -14.95
N ILE A 66 -5.00 2.56 -14.49
CA ILE A 66 -4.29 1.60 -15.33
C ILE A 66 -5.33 0.70 -15.99
N ASP A 67 -5.35 0.65 -17.32
CA ASP A 67 -6.30 -0.15 -18.10
C ASP A 67 -5.98 -1.66 -18.07
N LYS A 68 -6.68 -2.46 -18.87
CA LYS A 68 -6.46 -3.91 -18.93
C LYS A 68 -5.14 -4.29 -19.61
N GLN A 69 -4.62 -3.43 -20.48
CA GLN A 69 -3.36 -3.64 -21.20
C GLN A 69 -2.14 -3.26 -20.34
N GLY A 70 -2.38 -2.54 -19.23
CA GLY A 70 -1.31 -2.09 -18.34
C GLY A 70 -0.84 -0.67 -18.65
N ASP A 71 -1.60 0.07 -19.47
CA ASP A 71 -1.28 1.43 -19.85
C ASP A 71 -2.00 2.44 -18.95
N VAL A 72 -1.41 3.63 -18.84
CA VAL A 72 -2.01 4.74 -18.09
C VAL A 72 -3.02 5.42 -18.99
N SER A 73 -4.28 5.32 -18.61
CA SER A 73 -5.41 5.94 -19.29
C SER A 73 -6.10 6.97 -18.40
N ARG A 74 -6.69 7.99 -19.01
CA ARG A 74 -7.48 9.02 -18.35
C ARG A 74 -8.92 9.04 -18.86
N VAL A 75 -9.84 9.45 -18.00
CA VAL A 75 -11.25 9.63 -18.36
C VAL A 75 -11.81 10.85 -17.66
N LYS A 76 -12.71 11.59 -18.33
CA LYS A 76 -13.39 12.73 -17.71
C LYS A 76 -14.24 12.25 -16.53
N ARG A 77 -14.04 12.87 -15.34
CA ARG A 77 -14.81 12.53 -14.13
C ARG A 77 -16.30 12.77 -14.39
N ALA A 78 -17.13 11.85 -13.91
CA ALA A 78 -18.58 12.01 -14.01
C ALA A 78 -18.99 13.06 -12.97
N LYS A 79 -19.80 14.02 -13.37
CA LYS A 79 -20.37 15.01 -12.45
C LYS A 79 -21.63 14.46 -11.78
N SER A 80 -22.39 13.59 -12.46
CA SER A 80 -23.58 12.95 -11.91
C SER A 80 -23.60 11.43 -12.15
N ARG A 81 -24.54 10.73 -11.48
CA ARG A 81 -24.79 9.29 -11.70
C ARG A 81 -25.29 8.98 -13.11
N ALA A 82 -25.96 9.94 -13.76
CA ALA A 82 -26.45 9.82 -15.14
C ALA A 82 -25.30 9.89 -16.16
N ASP A 83 -24.22 10.61 -15.85
CA ASP A 83 -23.01 10.70 -16.68
C ASP A 83 -22.08 9.47 -16.58
N LYS A 84 -22.56 8.37 -16.01
CA LYS A 84 -21.81 7.10 -15.92
C LYS A 84 -21.84 6.29 -17.22
N GLY A 85 -22.60 6.72 -18.23
CA GLY A 85 -22.63 6.11 -19.56
C GLY A 85 -21.26 6.11 -20.25
N ALA A 86 -21.08 5.18 -21.20
CA ALA A 86 -19.85 4.82 -21.91
C ALA A 86 -18.85 5.98 -22.06
N LYS A 87 -17.90 6.05 -21.14
CA LYS A 87 -16.90 7.12 -21.17
C LYS A 87 -15.75 6.72 -22.08
N ILE A 88 -15.45 7.57 -23.04
CA ILE A 88 -14.25 7.49 -23.85
C ILE A 88 -13.07 7.72 -22.90
N HIS A 89 -12.20 6.72 -22.81
CA HIS A 89 -10.93 6.84 -22.11
C HIS A 89 -9.85 7.12 -23.14
N GLU A 90 -8.96 8.04 -22.83
CA GLU A 90 -7.81 8.41 -23.64
C GLU A 90 -6.57 7.79 -23.03
N LYS A 91 -5.73 7.17 -23.86
CA LYS A 91 -4.44 6.67 -23.42
C LYS A 91 -3.47 7.83 -23.26
N VAL A 92 -2.86 7.96 -22.08
CA VAL A 92 -1.89 9.03 -21.77
C VAL A 92 -0.47 8.53 -21.99
N LYS A 93 -0.18 7.31 -21.53
CA LYS A 93 1.15 6.71 -21.61
C LYS A 93 1.08 5.21 -21.77
N GLU A 94 1.82 4.69 -22.74
CA GLU A 94 2.07 3.27 -22.92
C GLU A 94 3.17 2.82 -21.97
N VAL A 95 2.87 1.78 -21.18
CA VAL A 95 3.77 1.21 -20.18
C VAL A 95 3.80 -0.32 -20.31
N GLY A 96 2.69 -0.94 -20.69
CA GLY A 96 2.61 -2.39 -20.85
C GLY A 96 2.76 -3.15 -19.53
N LEU A 97 2.26 -2.61 -18.42
CA LEU A 97 2.40 -3.23 -17.10
C LEU A 97 1.63 -4.56 -16.99
N LYS A 98 2.35 -5.62 -16.65
CA LYS A 98 1.75 -6.92 -16.30
C LYS A 98 1.21 -6.87 -14.87
N LYS A 99 -0.11 -6.85 -14.73
CA LYS A 99 -0.78 -6.86 -13.42
C LYS A 99 -0.65 -8.22 -12.76
N GLU A 100 -0.01 -8.25 -11.59
CA GLU A 100 0.06 -9.44 -10.75
C GLU A 100 -1.25 -9.63 -9.97
N LYS A 101 -1.70 -10.88 -9.87
CA LYS A 101 -2.82 -11.26 -8.99
C LYS A 101 -2.39 -10.99 -7.54
N GLY A 102 -3.21 -10.27 -6.78
CA GLY A 102 -2.86 -9.88 -5.41
C GLY A 102 -2.71 -8.38 -5.21
N TYR A 103 -2.43 -7.64 -6.28
CA TYR A 103 -2.01 -6.26 -6.18
C TYR A 103 -3.02 -5.29 -6.80
N LEU A 104 -3.19 -4.15 -6.14
CA LEU A 104 -3.83 -2.97 -6.67
C LEU A 104 -2.75 -2.08 -7.28
N TYR A 105 -2.90 -1.73 -8.54
CA TYR A 105 -2.05 -0.77 -9.24
C TYR A 105 -2.76 0.57 -9.30
N TYR A 106 -2.04 1.65 -9.00
CA TYR A 106 -2.55 3.01 -9.03
C TYR A 106 -1.42 4.00 -9.32
N LEU A 107 -1.80 5.21 -9.73
CA LEU A 107 -0.85 6.30 -9.81
C LEU A 107 -0.75 6.98 -8.44
N ASP A 108 0.46 7.23 -7.94
CA ASP A 108 0.68 7.95 -6.69
C ASP A 108 0.54 9.48 -6.86
N SER A 109 0.89 10.25 -5.83
CA SER A 109 0.87 11.72 -5.87
C SER A 109 1.94 12.32 -6.78
N GLU A 110 3.04 11.60 -7.02
CA GLU A 110 4.15 12.02 -7.88
C GLU A 110 3.87 11.74 -9.36
N GLY A 111 2.80 11.00 -9.65
CA GLY A 111 2.42 10.61 -11.01
C GLY A 111 3.12 9.33 -11.47
N ASP A 112 3.68 8.56 -10.55
CA ASP A 112 4.34 7.30 -10.81
C ASP A 112 3.38 6.13 -10.58
N VAL A 113 3.67 4.98 -11.20
CA VAL A 113 2.85 3.78 -11.02
C VAL A 113 3.37 2.99 -9.84
N SER A 114 2.51 2.85 -8.84
CA SER A 114 2.77 2.10 -7.63
C SER A 114 1.80 0.93 -7.50
N ARG A 115 2.23 -0.12 -6.81
CA ARG A 115 1.41 -1.28 -6.47
C ARG A 115 1.32 -1.46 -4.96
N SER A 116 0.19 -1.93 -4.48
CA SER A 116 0.00 -2.32 -3.07
C SER A 116 -0.78 -3.63 -2.99
N PRO A 117 -0.60 -4.43 -1.92
CA PRO A 117 -1.47 -5.58 -1.70
C PRO A 117 -2.93 -5.11 -1.60
N MET A 118 -3.82 -5.76 -2.35
CA MET A 118 -5.23 -5.38 -2.41
C MET A 118 -5.92 -5.82 -1.11
N ASN A 119 -6.45 -4.91 -0.29
CA ASN A 119 -7.14 -5.28 0.95
C ASN A 119 -8.67 -5.16 0.75
N ARG A 120 -9.29 -6.18 0.13
CA ARG A 120 -10.77 -6.25 0.01
C ARG A 120 -11.33 -7.02 1.20
N GLY A 121 -12.34 -6.44 1.86
CA GLY A 121 -12.85 -6.86 3.16
C GLY A 121 -13.06 -8.37 3.40
N LYS A 122 -12.89 -8.74 4.67
CA LYS A 122 -13.01 -10.02 5.38
C LYS A 122 -12.34 -11.28 4.80
N ASN A 123 -12.07 -11.42 3.51
CA ASN A 123 -11.36 -12.57 2.97
C ASN A 123 -10.58 -12.19 1.69
N TYR A 124 -9.35 -11.69 1.84
CA TYR A 124 -8.39 -11.67 0.75
C TYR A 124 -6.95 -11.61 1.26
N THR A 125 -6.16 -12.64 0.97
CA THR A 125 -4.72 -12.72 1.25
C THR A 125 -3.95 -12.97 -0.05
N PRO A 126 -3.12 -12.03 -0.51
CA PRO A 126 -1.83 -12.35 -1.08
C PRO A 126 -0.82 -12.15 0.06
N ASN A 127 -0.65 -13.20 0.88
CA ASN A 127 0.39 -13.21 1.89
C ASN A 127 1.74 -13.19 1.17
N LYS A 128 2.39 -12.03 1.07
CA LYS A 128 3.80 -12.01 1.43
C LYS A 128 3.81 -11.68 2.90
N GLU A 129 4.11 -12.68 3.73
CA GLU A 129 4.56 -12.41 5.08
C GLU A 129 5.82 -11.55 4.92
N VAL A 130 5.68 -10.23 5.04
CA VAL A 130 6.85 -9.39 5.27
C VAL A 130 7.18 -9.63 6.73
N LEU A 131 7.96 -10.69 6.97
CA LEU A 131 8.68 -10.84 8.22
C LEU A 131 9.50 -9.55 8.36
N VAL A 132 9.18 -8.77 9.39
CA VAL A 132 10.04 -7.68 9.83
C VAL A 132 11.26 -8.33 10.47
N GLY A 133 12.16 -8.86 9.65
CA GLY A 133 13.56 -9.06 10.03
C GLY A 133 14.21 -7.69 10.00
N THR A 134 14.66 -7.16 11.13
CA THR A 134 16.07 -7.29 11.52
C THR A 134 16.99 -7.08 10.31
N GLU A 135 17.48 -5.84 10.19
CA GLU A 135 18.80 -5.50 9.66
C GLU A 135 19.33 -6.35 8.50
N THR A 136 19.27 -5.79 7.28
CA THR A 136 20.38 -5.96 6.33
C THR A 136 20.68 -4.62 5.66
N LEU A 137 21.38 -3.75 6.40
CA LEU A 137 22.46 -2.99 5.81
C LEU A 137 23.56 -4.01 5.45
N THR A 138 23.46 -4.70 4.31
CA THR A 138 24.67 -5.28 3.73
C THR A 138 25.37 -4.16 3.01
N GLU A 139 26.38 -3.68 3.71
CA GLU A 139 27.41 -2.76 3.26
C GLU A 139 27.82 -3.06 1.80
N LYS A 140 28.05 -1.97 1.07
CA LYS A 140 28.81 -1.96 -0.16
C LYS A 140 30.12 -2.72 0.08
N LYS A 141 30.29 -3.89 -0.52
CA LYS A 141 31.63 -4.36 -0.85
C LYS A 141 32.04 -3.62 -2.12
N HIS A 142 32.86 -2.58 -1.95
CA HIS A 142 33.82 -2.22 -2.97
C HIS A 142 34.79 -3.40 -3.05
N ASP A 143 34.73 -4.12 -4.16
CA ASP A 143 35.75 -5.07 -4.56
C ASP A 143 36.73 -4.33 -5.47
N SER A 144 38.01 -4.54 -5.18
CA SER A 144 39.24 -4.11 -5.90
C SER A 144 39.75 -2.69 -5.66
#